data_AF-M0N9N8-F1
#
_entry.id   AF-M0N9N8-F1
#
_cell.length_a   1.000
_cell.length_b   1.000
_cell.length_c   1.000
_cell.angle_alpha   90.00
_cell.angle_beta   90.00
_cell.angle_gamma   90.00
#
_symmetry.space_group_name_H-M   'P 1'
#
loop_
_entity.id
_entity.type
_entity.pdbx_description
1 polymer ?
#
loop_
_entity_poly.entity_id
_entity_poly.type
_entity_poly.pdbx_seq_one_letter_code
_entity_poly.pdbx_strand_id
1 'polypeptide(L)'
;MKSKKGETFDAWINALHSLGYNVDWQVLNAADYGDATSRKRLFVVGSRQGSPKWPDPTHSENGETPGTEPWRPAAEIIDWSER
;
A
#
# COMPACT_ATOMS: atom_id res chain seq x y z
N MET A 1 20.97 -18.83 -1.88
CA MET A 1 20.68 -17.58 -2.63
C MET A 1 20.15 -16.49 -1.70
N LYS A 2 21.00 -15.92 -0.83
CA LYS A 2 20.69 -14.67 -0.11
C LYS A 2 21.30 -13.43 -0.79
N SER A 3 22.24 -13.63 -1.72
CA SER A 3 23.08 -12.56 -2.27
C SER A 3 22.41 -11.67 -3.32
N LYS A 4 21.20 -12.02 -3.80
CA LYS A 4 20.52 -11.31 -4.90
C LYS A 4 19.15 -10.73 -4.51
N LYS A 5 18.86 -10.62 -3.22
CA LYS A 5 17.56 -10.09 -2.77
C LYS A 5 17.50 -8.60 -3.13
N GLY A 6 16.49 -8.20 -3.90
CA GLY A 6 16.27 -6.80 -4.29
C GLY A 6 16.88 -6.40 -5.63
N GLU A 7 17.89 -7.13 -6.15
CA GLU A 7 18.62 -6.73 -7.37
C GLU A 7 17.71 -6.44 -8.57
N THR A 8 16.72 -7.32 -8.83
CA THR A 8 15.78 -7.12 -9.96
C THR A 8 14.88 -5.91 -9.74
N PHE A 9 14.46 -5.66 -8.50
CA PHE A 9 13.64 -4.50 -8.17
C PHE A 9 14.44 -3.21 -8.31
N ASP A 10 15.67 -3.18 -7.79
CA ASP A 10 16.56 -2.02 -7.89
C ASP A 10 16.92 -1.71 -9.35
N ALA A 11 17.22 -2.74 -10.15
CA ALA A 11 17.47 -2.57 -11.59
C ALA A 11 16.24 -2.00 -12.32
N TRP A 12 15.04 -2.46 -11.96
CA TRP A 12 13.79 -1.97 -12.54
C TRP A 12 13.50 -0.52 -12.14
N ILE A 13 13.68 -0.14 -10.87
CA ILE A 13 13.55 1.25 -10.40
C ILE A 13 14.54 2.17 -11.10
N ASN A 14 15.81 1.75 -11.22
CA ASN A 14 16.84 2.52 -11.90
C ASN A 14 16.52 2.71 -13.40
N ALA A 15 15.90 1.73 -14.05
CA ALA A 15 15.44 1.88 -15.42
C ALA A 15 14.32 2.92 -15.54
N LEU A 16 13.40 3.01 -14.56
CA LEU A 16 12.37 4.06 -14.56
C LEU A 16 12.96 5.45 -14.31
N HIS A 17 13.94 5.56 -13.43
CA HIS A 17 14.68 6.81 -13.20
C HIS A 17 15.42 7.27 -14.47
N SER A 18 16.07 6.36 -15.20
CA SER A 18 16.79 6.71 -16.44
C SER A 18 15.86 7.17 -17.56
N LEU A 19 14.58 6.77 -17.51
CA LEU A 19 13.51 7.27 -18.40
C LEU A 19 12.96 8.64 -17.96
N GLY A 20 13.48 9.23 -16.88
CA GLY A 20 13.11 10.56 -16.40
C GLY A 20 11.87 10.60 -15.50
N TYR A 21 11.53 9.49 -14.86
CA TYR A 21 10.49 9.46 -13.81
C TYR A 21 11.10 9.69 -12.44
N ASN A 22 10.39 10.43 -11.59
CA ASN A 22 10.55 10.32 -10.13
C ASN A 22 9.72 9.13 -9.67
N VAL A 23 10.34 8.16 -9.00
CA VAL A 23 9.65 6.95 -8.57
C VAL A 23 9.70 6.83 -7.06
N ASP A 24 8.58 6.45 -6.48
CA ASP A 24 8.47 6.11 -5.07
C ASP A 24 7.61 4.85 -4.92
N TRP A 25 7.78 4.13 -3.83
CA TRP A 25 7.05 2.89 -3.57
C TRP A 25 6.78 2.67 -2.09
N GLN A 26 5.62 2.10 -1.80
CA GLN A 26 5.22 1.72 -0.45
C GLN A 26 4.50 0.38 -0.46
N VAL A 27 4.60 -0.34 0.66
CA VAL A 27 3.73 -1.49 0.92
C VAL A 27 2.56 -0.97 1.73
N LEU A 28 1.39 -0.90 1.11
CA LEU A 28 0.17 -0.45 1.75
C LEU A 28 -0.66 -1.65 2.19
N ASN A 29 -1.33 -1.51 3.33
CA ASN A 29 -2.31 -2.49 3.82
C ASN A 29 -3.71 -1.96 3.52
N ALA A 30 -4.55 -2.76 2.86
CA ALA A 30 -5.90 -2.35 2.50
C ALA A 30 -6.75 -1.95 3.72
N ALA A 31 -6.51 -2.58 4.88
CA ALA A 31 -7.18 -2.25 6.14
C ALA A 31 -6.95 -0.80 6.58
N ASP A 32 -5.77 -0.22 6.33
CA ASP A 32 -5.44 1.17 6.66
C ASP A 32 -6.27 2.18 5.85
N TYR A 33 -6.94 1.71 4.79
CA TYR A 33 -7.76 2.50 3.87
C TYR A 33 -9.23 2.09 3.89
N GLY A 34 -9.67 1.27 4.86
CA GLY A 34 -11.09 0.97 5.09
C GLY A 34 -11.62 -0.30 4.43
N ASP A 35 -10.75 -1.13 3.83
CA ASP A 35 -11.14 -2.47 3.41
C ASP A 35 -11.11 -3.44 4.59
N ALA A 36 -12.08 -4.35 4.68
CA ALA A 36 -12.14 -5.35 5.74
C ALA A 36 -11.19 -6.54 5.51
N THR A 37 -9.92 -6.27 5.17
CA THR A 37 -8.88 -7.28 4.94
C THR A 37 -7.46 -6.75 5.20
N SER A 38 -6.60 -7.53 5.86
CA SER A 38 -5.20 -7.20 6.14
C SER A 38 -4.26 -7.43 4.94
N ARG A 39 -4.75 -7.15 3.73
CA ARG A 39 -4.08 -7.41 2.46
C ARG A 39 -2.98 -6.37 2.20
N LYS A 40 -1.73 -6.79 2.35
CA LYS A 40 -0.56 -5.98 1.97
C LYS A 40 -0.20 -6.13 0.49
N ARG A 41 0.04 -5.02 -0.20
CA ARG A 41 0.53 -4.99 -1.59
C ARG A 41 1.59 -3.92 -1.77
N LEU A 42 2.56 -4.21 -2.64
CA LEU A 42 3.54 -3.24 -3.10
C LEU A 42 2.88 -2.35 -4.16
N PHE A 43 2.92 -1.04 -3.95
CA PHE A 43 2.54 -0.02 -4.92
C PHE A 43 3.80 0.74 -5.33
N VAL A 44 3.95 0.95 -6.64
CA VAL A 44 5.06 1.72 -7.23
C VAL A 44 4.44 2.79 -8.11
N VAL A 45 4.78 4.05 -7.84
CA VAL A 45 4.23 5.20 -8.57
C VAL A 45 5.38 5.95 -9.20
N GLY A 46 5.32 6.13 -10.52
CA GLY A 46 6.26 6.93 -11.28
C GLY A 46 5.59 8.19 -11.82
N SER A 47 6.19 9.36 -11.62
CA SER A 47 5.70 10.63 -12.15
C SER A 47 6.81 11.43 -12.84
N ARG A 48 6.49 11.98 -14.02
CA ARG A 48 7.38 12.91 -14.75
C ARG A 48 7.19 14.37 -14.34
N GLN A 49 6.14 14.67 -13.57
CA GLN A 49 5.75 16.04 -13.21
C GLN A 49 6.16 16.45 -11.79
N GLY A 50 6.75 15.53 -11.01
CA GLY A 50 7.19 15.78 -9.64
C GLY A 50 7.23 14.50 -8.80
N SER A 51 7.46 14.62 -7.50
CA SER A 51 7.46 13.48 -6.57
C SER A 51 6.05 12.89 -6.42
N PRO A 52 5.91 11.54 -6.45
CA PRO A 52 4.65 10.88 -6.08
C PRO A 52 4.16 11.31 -4.69
N LYS A 53 2.83 11.32 -4.52
CA LYS A 53 2.18 11.58 -3.23
C LYS A 53 1.37 10.37 -2.83
N TRP A 54 1.41 10.03 -1.56
CA TRP A 54 0.67 8.92 -0.98
C TRP A 54 -0.57 9.45 -0.25
N PRO A 55 -1.70 8.72 -0.30
CA PRO A 55 -2.84 9.04 0.53
C PRO A 55 -2.53 8.71 1.99
N ASP A 56 -2.97 9.59 2.89
CA ASP A 56 -2.96 9.31 4.31
C ASP A 56 -3.93 8.17 4.65
N PRO A 57 -3.58 7.26 5.58
CA PRO A 57 -4.51 6.25 6.09
C PRO A 57 -5.80 6.87 6.63
N THR A 58 -6.92 6.20 6.36
CA THR A 58 -8.22 6.57 6.93
C THR A 58 -8.57 5.71 8.14
N HIS A 59 -7.90 4.57 8.30
CA HIS A 59 -8.10 3.63 9.40
C HIS A 59 -6.77 3.20 10.02
N SER A 60 -6.80 2.75 11.27
CA SER A 60 -5.68 2.10 11.98
C SER A 60 -6.18 0.91 12.77
N GLU A 61 -5.28 0.04 13.28
CA GLU A 61 -5.65 -1.28 13.82
C GLU A 61 -6.72 -1.19 14.91
N ASN A 62 -6.61 -0.21 15.80
CA ASN A 62 -7.54 0.07 16.89
C ASN A 62 -8.05 1.52 16.88
N GLY A 63 -7.88 2.26 15.79
CA GLY A 63 -8.20 3.69 15.74
C GLY A 63 -7.25 4.55 16.59
N GLU A 64 -6.04 4.05 16.88
CA GLU A 64 -5.07 4.73 17.75
C GLU A 64 -4.41 5.95 17.10
N THR A 65 -4.44 6.04 15.77
CA THR A 65 -3.88 7.20 15.04
C THR A 65 -4.93 8.32 15.00
N PRO A 66 -4.59 9.57 15.43
CA PRO A 66 -5.53 10.69 15.40
C PRO A 66 -6.13 10.92 14.01
N GLY A 67 -7.45 11.00 13.93
CA GLY A 67 -8.18 11.21 12.67
C GLY A 67 -8.42 9.94 11.85
N THR A 68 -8.17 8.76 12.42
CA THR A 68 -8.45 7.46 11.76
C THR A 68 -9.50 6.65 12.54
N GLU A 69 -10.28 5.86 11.82
CA GLU A 69 -11.22 4.90 12.39
C GLU A 69 -10.54 3.54 12.67
N PRO A 70 -11.07 2.69 13.57
CA PRO A 70 -10.56 1.32 13.72
C PRO A 70 -10.76 0.48 12.45
N TRP A 71 -9.85 -0.46 12.18
CA TRP A 71 -9.98 -1.38 11.04
C TRP A 71 -11.33 -2.12 11.05
N ARG A 72 -11.90 -2.25 9.85
CA ARG A 72 -13.19 -2.90 9.67
C ARG A 72 -13.08 -4.42 9.75
N PRO A 73 -13.90 -5.10 10.57
CA PRO A 73 -13.90 -6.56 10.65
C PRO A 73 -14.57 -7.18 9.42
N ALA A 74 -14.11 -8.35 9.01
CA ALA A 74 -14.70 -9.10 7.90
C ALA A 74 -16.20 -9.43 8.12
N ALA A 75 -16.66 -9.49 9.37
CA ALA A 75 -18.06 -9.74 9.70
C ALA A 75 -19.02 -8.70 9.12
N GLU A 76 -18.57 -7.46 8.87
CA GLU A 76 -19.38 -6.41 8.24
C GLU A 76 -19.64 -6.63 6.74
N ILE A 77 -18.81 -7.44 6.08
CA ILE A 77 -18.88 -7.68 4.63
C ILE A 77 -19.33 -9.10 4.28
N ILE A 78 -19.67 -9.92 5.28
CA ILE A 78 -20.22 -11.27 5.10
C ILE A 78 -21.75 -11.16 5.17
N ASP A 79 -22.43 -11.73 4.18
CA ASP A 79 -23.88 -11.96 4.26
C ASP A 79 -24.15 -13.18 5.14
N TRP A 80 -24.84 -12.95 6.26
CA TRP A 80 -25.15 -13.99 7.24
C TRP A 80 -26.55 -14.58 7.07
N SER A 81 -27.31 -14.14 6.08
CA SER A 81 -28.69 -14.61 5.85
C SER A 81 -28.76 -16.04 5.30
N GLU A 82 -27.66 -16.59 4.78
CA GLU A 82 -27.57 -17.96 4.27
C GLU A 82 -27.29 -19.01 5.35
N ARG A 83 -27.81 -18.82 6.56
CA ARG A 83 -27.54 -19.69 7.71
C ARG A 83 -28.70 -20.60 8.08
#